data_AF-A0A559LY66-F1
#
_entry.id   AF-A0A559LY66-F1
#
_cell.length_a   1.000
_cell.length_b   1.000
_cell.length_c   1.000
_cell.angle_alpha   90.00
_cell.angle_beta   90.00
_cell.angle_gamma   90.00
#
_symmetry.space_group_name_H-M   'P 1'
#
loop_
_entity.id
_entity.type
_entity.pdbx_description
1 polymer ?
#
loop_
_entity_poly.entity_id
_entity_poly.type
_entity_poly.pdbx_seq_one_letter_code
_entity_poly.pdbx_strand_id
1 'polypeptide(L)'
;LCNQTALAAQEVKCLEDLNSSYYRDDDSGVHLVPWNLRVLAVRLQGMGYADARRGVMGFYELAREARLTLTSLKKTLALSPSTSTSDEIAVWEERLSELAIRVASALIEMQDLEGATHFLHTSSPQSPSSSPTQSPTQTTSPSPLQTQKALLYLCLGDVEAARSCIGPPDADADAHDDNGKVILALAQMADGEFDACVQVWEGLITAASASASASAAGGKHGGELAMYRQNLAVCLLYLGRMDHAKETLESLIDSHHNFHALTFNLSTIYELCTERSRALKIGLAERVAGMLVERREDGDGDGDVGSEKVNADFKL
;
A
#
# COMPACT_ATOMS: atom_id res chain seq x y z
N LEU A 1 1.69 9.65 -10.73
CA LEU A 1 2.11 10.69 -9.77
C LEU A 1 3.63 10.75 -9.84
N CYS A 2 4.22 11.93 -10.03
CA CYS A 2 5.65 12.06 -10.35
C CYS A 2 6.62 11.81 -9.18
N ASN A 3 6.33 10.88 -8.25
CA ASN A 3 7.17 10.50 -7.10
C ASN A 3 7.92 11.68 -6.44
N GLN A 4 7.20 12.78 -6.21
CA GLN A 4 7.68 14.00 -5.59
C GLN A 4 6.74 14.37 -4.44
N THR A 5 6.48 13.41 -3.55
CA THR A 5 5.52 13.56 -2.46
C THR A 5 5.94 14.67 -1.51
N ALA A 6 7.26 14.84 -1.31
CA ALA A 6 7.80 15.91 -0.46
C ALA A 6 7.52 17.32 -1.02
N LEU A 7 7.64 17.51 -2.34
CA LEU A 7 7.31 18.78 -2.99
C LEU A 7 5.81 19.03 -2.98
N ALA A 8 5.02 18.02 -3.32
CA ALA A 8 3.56 18.12 -3.26
C ALA A 8 3.06 18.47 -1.84
N ALA A 9 3.69 17.92 -0.80
CA ALA A 9 3.38 18.26 0.60
C ALA A 9 3.73 19.72 0.97
N GLN A 10 4.68 20.35 0.27
CA GLN A 10 4.97 21.78 0.42
C GLN A 10 3.97 22.64 -0.34
N GLU A 11 3.67 22.29 -1.59
CA GLU A 11 2.75 23.03 -2.47
C GLU A 11 1.32 23.05 -1.93
N VAL A 12 0.85 21.94 -1.36
CA VAL A 12 -0.50 21.83 -0.80
C VAL A 12 -0.71 22.78 0.39
N LYS A 13 0.35 23.27 1.06
CA LYS A 13 0.21 24.29 2.11
C LYS A 13 -0.39 25.59 1.58
N CYS A 14 -0.16 25.91 0.31
CA CYS A 14 -0.72 27.09 -0.33
C CYS A 14 -2.22 26.95 -0.63
N LEU A 15 -2.76 25.73 -0.63
CA LEU A 15 -4.18 25.48 -0.89
C LEU A 15 -5.08 25.68 0.34
N GLU A 16 -4.47 25.93 1.50
CA GLU A 16 -5.16 26.15 2.79
C GLU A 16 -6.24 25.08 3.06
N ASP A 17 -7.45 25.48 3.43
CA ASP A 17 -8.54 24.54 3.73
C ASP A 17 -9.45 24.35 2.50
N LEU A 18 -9.24 23.24 1.79
CA LEU A 18 -10.07 22.84 0.65
C LEU A 18 -11.49 22.38 1.05
N ASN A 19 -11.77 22.17 2.34
CA ASN A 19 -13.10 21.84 2.84
C ASN A 19 -13.91 23.10 3.24
N SER A 20 -13.33 24.29 3.11
CA SER A 20 -13.99 25.56 3.40
C SER A 20 -15.23 25.78 2.53
N SER A 21 -16.22 26.48 3.07
CA SER A 21 -17.43 26.89 2.32
C SER A 21 -17.11 27.75 1.10
N TYR A 22 -15.92 28.37 1.06
CA TYR A 22 -15.44 29.13 -0.09
C TYR A 22 -15.40 28.32 -1.40
N TYR A 23 -15.18 27.00 -1.30
CA TYR A 23 -15.11 26.11 -2.46
C TYR A 23 -16.46 25.46 -2.80
N ARG A 24 -17.55 25.97 -2.26
CA ARG A 24 -18.91 25.52 -2.59
C ARG A 24 -19.58 26.55 -3.47
N ASP A 25 -20.30 26.06 -4.46
CA ASP A 25 -21.17 26.90 -5.26
C ASP A 25 -22.32 27.44 -4.41
N ASP A 26 -22.52 28.76 -4.42
CA ASP A 26 -23.51 29.43 -3.57
C ASP A 26 -24.96 29.04 -3.93
N ASP A 27 -25.19 28.71 -5.20
CA ASP A 27 -26.53 28.39 -5.72
C ASP A 27 -26.87 26.89 -5.61
N SER A 28 -25.94 25.99 -5.98
CA SER A 28 -26.18 24.54 -5.95
C SER A 28 -25.68 23.84 -4.68
N GLY A 29 -24.83 24.48 -3.88
CA GLY A 29 -24.16 23.88 -2.73
C GLY A 29 -23.16 22.78 -3.08
N VAL A 30 -22.87 22.58 -4.36
CA VAL A 30 -21.94 21.54 -4.85
C VAL A 30 -20.50 21.97 -4.60
N HIS A 31 -19.67 21.01 -4.21
CA HIS A 31 -18.24 21.24 -4.00
C HIS A 31 -17.52 21.39 -5.35
N LEU A 32 -16.84 22.52 -5.56
CA LEU A 32 -16.11 22.82 -6.80
C LEU A 32 -14.84 21.97 -6.94
N VAL A 33 -14.19 21.65 -5.81
CA VAL A 33 -12.97 20.82 -5.78
C VAL A 33 -13.32 19.32 -5.90
N PRO A 34 -12.70 18.58 -6.83
CA PRO A 34 -12.90 17.14 -6.98
C PRO A 34 -12.59 16.35 -5.70
N TRP A 35 -13.38 15.30 -5.44
CA TRP A 35 -13.24 14.44 -4.27
C TRP A 35 -11.81 13.92 -4.06
N ASN A 36 -11.21 13.35 -5.12
CA ASN A 36 -9.88 12.75 -5.04
C ASN A 36 -8.80 13.77 -4.66
N LEU A 37 -8.93 15.02 -5.11
CA LEU A 37 -8.00 16.10 -4.75
C LEU A 37 -8.14 16.48 -3.28
N ARG A 38 -9.36 16.52 -2.73
CA ARG A 38 -9.59 16.79 -1.31
C ARG A 38 -9.01 15.71 -0.42
N VAL A 39 -9.24 14.45 -0.75
CA VAL A 39 -8.66 13.30 -0.04
C VAL A 39 -7.13 13.34 -0.09
N LEU A 40 -6.55 13.63 -1.26
CA LEU A 40 -5.10 13.76 -1.43
C LEU A 40 -4.54 14.95 -0.62
N ALA A 41 -5.25 16.08 -0.61
CA ALA A 41 -4.83 17.26 0.14
C ALA A 41 -4.77 16.97 1.64
N VAL A 42 -5.77 16.28 2.22
CA VAL A 42 -5.74 15.87 3.64
C VAL A 42 -4.48 15.04 3.95
N ARG A 43 -4.14 14.08 3.08
CA ARG A 43 -2.93 13.26 3.23
C ARG A 43 -1.66 14.11 3.16
N LEU A 44 -1.54 14.95 2.13
CA LEU A 44 -0.35 15.78 1.88
C LEU A 44 -0.16 16.85 2.96
N GLN A 45 -1.24 17.41 3.52
CA GLN A 45 -1.16 18.35 4.64
C GLN A 45 -0.68 17.65 5.91
N GLY A 46 -1.20 16.45 6.21
CA GLY A 46 -0.72 15.65 7.34
C GLY A 46 0.80 15.40 7.24
N MET A 47 1.28 15.04 6.05
CA MET A 47 2.72 14.87 5.79
C MET A 47 3.50 16.18 5.86
N GLY A 48 3.01 17.25 5.22
CA GLY A 48 3.70 18.53 5.10
C GLY A 48 3.85 19.28 6.42
N TYR A 49 2.90 19.12 7.34
CA TYR A 49 2.96 19.67 8.70
C TYR A 49 3.56 18.69 9.72
N ALA A 50 3.91 17.46 9.30
CA ALA A 50 4.32 16.37 10.17
C ALA A 50 3.34 16.13 11.34
N ASP A 51 2.05 16.31 11.09
CA ASP A 51 0.98 16.19 12.08
C ASP A 51 -0.11 15.23 11.57
N ALA A 52 0.01 13.97 11.99
CA ALA A 52 -0.94 12.93 11.62
C ALA A 52 -2.36 13.16 12.17
N ARG A 53 -2.51 13.97 13.24
CA ARG A 53 -3.84 14.31 13.80
C ARG A 53 -4.67 15.11 12.81
N ARG A 54 -4.03 15.97 12.03
CA ARG A 54 -4.70 16.73 10.95
C ARG A 54 -5.22 15.82 9.86
N GLY A 55 -4.48 14.75 9.54
CA GLY A 55 -4.93 13.72 8.61
C GLY A 55 -6.20 13.04 9.12
N VAL A 56 -6.19 12.57 10.38
CA VAL A 56 -7.37 11.95 11.01
C VAL A 56 -8.56 12.90 11.02
N MET A 57 -8.41 14.14 11.51
CA MET A 57 -9.49 15.13 11.54
C MET A 57 -10.06 15.41 10.15
N GLY A 58 -9.20 15.63 9.15
CA GLY A 58 -9.62 15.91 7.78
C GLY A 58 -10.38 14.73 7.16
N PHE A 59 -9.95 13.49 7.40
CA PHE A 59 -10.68 12.32 6.92
C PHE A 59 -12.03 12.13 7.63
N TYR A 60 -12.14 12.44 8.93
CA TYR A 60 -13.43 12.42 9.63
C TYR A 60 -14.40 13.50 9.12
N GLU A 61 -13.91 14.68 8.77
CA GLU A 61 -14.73 15.73 8.15
C GLU A 61 -15.27 15.30 6.78
N LEU A 62 -14.40 14.73 5.92
CA LEU A 62 -14.80 14.16 4.64
C LEU A 62 -15.77 12.99 4.80
N ALA A 63 -15.55 12.12 5.79
CA ALA A 63 -16.46 11.01 6.09
C ALA A 63 -17.84 11.51 6.57
N ARG A 64 -17.88 12.59 7.34
CA ARG A 64 -19.14 13.24 7.75
C ARG A 64 -19.89 13.80 6.54
N GLU A 65 -19.19 14.49 5.63
CA GLU A 65 -19.78 14.95 4.37
C GLU A 65 -20.34 13.78 3.56
N ALA A 66 -19.54 12.73 3.35
CA ALA A 66 -19.97 11.53 2.62
C ALA A 66 -21.20 10.86 3.24
N ARG A 67 -21.31 10.77 4.57
CA ARG A 67 -22.49 10.20 5.24
C ARG A 67 -23.74 11.07 5.05
N LEU A 68 -23.59 12.40 5.10
CA LEU A 68 -24.69 13.34 4.88
C LEU A 68 -25.18 13.30 3.43
N THR A 69 -24.27 13.27 2.45
CA THR A 69 -24.63 13.14 1.03
C THR A 69 -25.35 11.81 0.78
N LEU A 70 -24.84 10.71 1.34
CA LEU A 70 -25.44 9.38 1.22
C LEU A 70 -26.86 9.33 1.82
N THR A 71 -27.07 9.96 3.00
CA THR A 71 -28.40 10.06 3.60
C THR A 71 -29.36 10.89 2.75
N SER A 72 -28.88 11.99 2.18
CA SER A 72 -29.65 12.82 1.24
C SER A 72 -30.03 12.03 -0.03
N LEU A 73 -29.07 11.35 -0.65
CA LEU A 73 -29.29 10.54 -1.85
C LEU A 73 -30.24 9.37 -1.60
N LYS A 74 -30.11 8.67 -0.46
CA LYS A 74 -31.05 7.60 -0.07
C LYS A 74 -32.46 8.12 0.14
N LYS A 75 -32.63 9.33 0.70
CA LYS A 75 -33.93 9.99 0.82
C LYS A 75 -34.50 10.35 -0.55
N THR A 76 -33.68 10.88 -1.46
CA THR A 76 -34.07 11.19 -2.85
C THR A 76 -34.48 9.93 -3.60
N LEU A 77 -33.72 8.84 -3.47
CA LEU A 77 -34.03 7.54 -4.08
C LEU A 77 -35.40 7.01 -3.60
N ALA A 78 -35.72 7.17 -2.32
CA ALA A 78 -37.01 6.74 -1.77
C ALA A 78 -38.19 7.56 -2.31
N LEU A 79 -37.97 8.82 -2.70
CA LEU A 79 -38.98 9.71 -3.27
C LEU A 79 -39.10 9.56 -4.79
N SER A 80 -37.97 9.35 -5.47
CA SER A 80 -37.87 9.21 -6.92
C SER A 80 -36.82 8.15 -7.24
N PRO A 81 -37.23 6.90 -7.49
CA PRO A 81 -36.30 5.84 -7.84
C PRO A 81 -35.75 6.09 -9.25
N SER A 82 -34.44 6.35 -9.32
CA SER A 82 -33.71 6.49 -10.57
C SER A 82 -32.43 5.68 -10.53
N THR A 83 -32.04 5.10 -11.67
CA THR A 83 -30.78 4.34 -11.78
C THR A 83 -29.57 5.23 -11.49
N SER A 84 -29.59 6.49 -11.93
CA SER A 84 -28.51 7.46 -11.67
C SER A 84 -28.29 7.72 -10.18
N THR A 85 -29.35 7.84 -9.38
CA THR A 85 -29.22 8.01 -7.92
C THR A 85 -28.67 6.76 -7.25
N SER A 86 -29.02 5.56 -7.75
CA SER A 86 -28.46 4.30 -7.25
C SER A 86 -26.95 4.20 -7.52
N ASP A 87 -26.51 4.58 -8.72
CA ASP A 87 -25.10 4.56 -9.10
C ASP A 87 -24.30 5.57 -8.26
N GLU A 88 -24.85 6.77 -8.02
CA GLU A 88 -24.23 7.75 -7.13
C GLU A 88 -24.10 7.24 -5.69
N ILE A 89 -25.11 6.53 -5.16
CA ILE A 89 -25.04 5.93 -3.83
C ILE A 89 -23.90 4.92 -3.76
N ALA A 90 -23.75 4.06 -4.76
CA ALA A 90 -22.65 3.08 -4.82
C ALA A 90 -21.28 3.77 -4.80
N VAL A 91 -21.12 4.87 -5.55
CA VAL A 91 -19.87 5.66 -5.54
C VAL A 91 -19.59 6.26 -4.16
N TRP A 92 -20.60 6.78 -3.46
CA TRP A 92 -20.40 7.35 -2.12
C TRP A 92 -20.15 6.28 -1.05
N GLU A 93 -20.69 5.06 -1.20
CA GLU A 93 -20.39 3.91 -0.36
C GLU A 93 -18.94 3.44 -0.54
N GLU A 94 -18.45 3.37 -1.78
CA GLU A 94 -17.05 3.08 -2.08
C GLU A 94 -16.10 4.14 -1.51
N ARG A 95 -16.42 5.43 -1.67
CA ARG A 95 -15.64 6.52 -1.07
C ARG A 95 -15.57 6.42 0.45
N LEU A 96 -16.66 5.99 1.10
CA LEU A 96 -16.71 5.83 2.54
C LEU A 96 -15.81 4.66 3.01
N SER A 97 -15.83 3.53 2.30
CA SER A 97 -14.96 2.40 2.62
C SER A 97 -13.48 2.73 2.41
N GLU A 98 -13.16 3.46 1.34
CA GLU A 98 -11.80 3.95 1.06
C GLU A 98 -11.32 4.96 2.13
N LEU A 99 -12.21 5.86 2.59
CA LEU A 99 -11.90 6.76 3.71
C LEU A 99 -11.64 5.99 5.01
N ALA A 100 -12.37 4.90 5.28
CA ALA A 100 -12.14 4.09 6.47
C ALA A 100 -10.71 3.51 6.49
N ILE A 101 -10.24 2.96 5.36
CA ILE A 101 -8.86 2.46 5.25
C ILE A 101 -7.85 3.58 5.50
N ARG A 102 -8.09 4.79 4.98
CA ARG A 102 -7.21 5.95 5.21
C ARG A 102 -7.20 6.43 6.65
N VAL A 103 -8.35 6.43 7.32
CA VAL A 103 -8.44 6.76 8.76
C VAL A 103 -7.63 5.75 9.57
N ALA A 104 -7.79 4.45 9.31
CA ALA A 104 -7.01 3.41 9.97
C ALA A 104 -5.50 3.59 9.73
N SER A 105 -5.09 3.87 8.49
CA SER A 105 -3.70 4.18 8.16
C SER A 105 -3.18 5.40 8.94
N ALA A 106 -3.97 6.47 9.07
CA ALA A 106 -3.58 7.66 9.80
C ALA A 106 -3.50 7.43 11.33
N LEU A 107 -4.34 6.55 11.89
CA LEU A 107 -4.27 6.13 13.29
C LEU A 107 -2.98 5.33 13.57
N ILE A 108 -2.57 4.45 12.64
CA ILE A 108 -1.28 3.75 12.72
C ILE A 108 -0.11 4.73 12.70
N GLU A 109 -0.15 5.75 11.84
CA GLU A 109 0.87 6.80 11.82
C GLU A 109 0.93 7.60 13.13
N MET A 110 -0.21 7.78 13.79
CA MET A 110 -0.30 8.38 15.13
C MET A 110 0.17 7.46 16.26
N GLN A 111 0.54 6.21 15.97
CA GLN A 111 0.85 5.16 16.95
C GLN A 111 -0.34 4.79 17.85
N ASP A 112 -1.57 5.12 17.45
CA ASP A 112 -2.80 4.67 18.12
C ASP A 112 -3.24 3.33 17.51
N LEU A 113 -2.47 2.28 17.81
CA LEU A 113 -2.68 0.95 17.24
C LEU A 113 -3.99 0.32 17.74
N GLU A 114 -4.33 0.50 19.00
CA GLU A 114 -5.58 -0.01 19.59
C GLU A 114 -6.81 0.65 18.94
N GLY A 115 -6.76 1.98 18.76
CA GLY A 115 -7.79 2.72 18.02
C GLY A 115 -7.92 2.26 16.58
N ALA A 116 -6.81 2.03 15.89
CA ALA A 116 -6.80 1.51 14.52
C ALA A 116 -7.43 0.11 14.42
N THR A 117 -7.08 -0.80 15.32
CA THR A 117 -7.64 -2.16 15.37
C THR A 117 -9.15 -2.13 15.58
N HIS A 118 -9.62 -1.45 16.63
CA HIS A 118 -11.05 -1.34 16.90
C HIS A 118 -11.79 -0.66 15.75
N PHE A 119 -11.19 0.37 15.13
CA PHE A 119 -11.76 1.02 13.97
C PHE A 119 -11.86 0.08 12.75
N LEU A 120 -10.85 -0.73 12.46
CA LEU A 120 -10.89 -1.68 11.33
C LEU A 120 -11.92 -2.81 11.53
N HIS A 121 -12.10 -3.31 12.76
CA HIS A 121 -13.15 -4.29 13.04
C HIS A 121 -14.55 -3.68 12.89
N THR A 122 -14.75 -2.45 13.36
CA THR A 122 -16.07 -1.78 13.31
C THR A 122 -16.41 -1.21 11.93
N SER A 123 -15.40 -0.77 11.17
CA SER A 123 -15.55 -0.24 9.81
C SER A 123 -15.69 -1.33 8.76
N SER A 124 -15.60 -2.60 9.16
CA SER A 124 -15.81 -3.71 8.23
C SER A 124 -17.19 -3.57 7.61
N PRO A 125 -17.29 -3.43 6.27
CA PRO A 125 -18.57 -3.39 5.62
C PRO A 125 -19.28 -4.70 5.93
N GLN A 126 -20.47 -4.61 6.54
CA GLN A 126 -21.50 -5.58 6.20
C GLN A 126 -21.58 -5.54 4.68
N SER A 127 -21.18 -6.62 4.01
CA SER A 127 -21.33 -6.74 2.56
C SER A 127 -22.73 -6.25 2.21
N PRO A 128 -22.89 -5.17 1.42
CA PRO A 128 -24.19 -4.79 0.95
C PRO A 128 -24.66 -5.95 0.09
N SER A 129 -25.64 -6.70 0.58
CA SER A 129 -26.37 -7.73 -0.15
C SER A 129 -25.50 -8.58 -1.09
N SER A 130 -25.08 -9.74 -0.62
CA SER A 130 -25.11 -10.92 -1.49
C SER A 130 -26.53 -11.06 -2.04
N SER A 131 -26.81 -10.37 -3.16
CA SER A 131 -27.85 -10.77 -4.08
C SER A 131 -27.61 -12.27 -4.35
N PRO A 132 -28.54 -13.18 -4.00
CA PRO A 132 -28.32 -14.63 -4.07
C PRO A 132 -28.39 -15.16 -5.51
N THR A 133 -27.83 -14.42 -6.47
CA THR A 133 -27.93 -14.73 -7.89
C THR A 133 -26.68 -14.28 -8.61
N GLN A 134 -25.52 -14.76 -8.18
CA GLN A 134 -24.36 -14.90 -9.07
C GLN A 134 -23.80 -16.31 -8.90
N SER A 135 -23.77 -17.01 -10.03
CA SER A 135 -23.27 -18.37 -10.24
C SER A 135 -21.83 -18.56 -9.74
N PRO A 136 -21.45 -19.78 -9.30
CA PRO A 136 -20.22 -20.06 -8.55
C PRO A 136 -18.95 -20.16 -9.41
N THR A 137 -18.79 -19.33 -10.45
CA THR A 137 -17.72 -19.51 -11.46
C THR A 137 -16.92 -18.25 -11.83
N GLN A 138 -16.87 -17.23 -10.98
CA GLN A 138 -15.89 -16.15 -11.16
C GLN A 138 -14.91 -16.15 -10.00
N THR A 139 -13.65 -16.41 -10.35
CA THR A 139 -12.45 -16.27 -9.52
C THR A 139 -12.48 -14.95 -8.77
N THR A 140 -12.78 -15.00 -7.48
CA THR A 140 -12.92 -13.84 -6.60
C THR A 140 -11.54 -13.31 -6.25
N SER A 141 -10.94 -12.51 -7.12
CA SER A 141 -9.81 -11.68 -6.73
C SER A 141 -10.26 -10.75 -5.58
N PRO A 142 -9.56 -10.68 -4.44
CA PRO A 142 -9.86 -9.71 -3.41
C PRO A 142 -9.91 -8.31 -4.00
N SER A 143 -10.90 -7.52 -3.60
CA SER A 143 -10.96 -6.12 -4.02
C SER A 143 -9.68 -5.39 -3.56
N PRO A 144 -9.19 -4.37 -4.29
CA PRO A 144 -7.97 -3.65 -3.90
C PRO A 144 -8.05 -3.06 -2.48
N LEU A 145 -9.26 -2.67 -2.05
CA LEU A 145 -9.53 -2.22 -0.68
C LEU A 145 -9.33 -3.34 0.34
N GLN A 146 -9.72 -4.56 0.01
CA GLN A 146 -9.55 -5.71 0.88
C GLN A 146 -8.08 -6.11 1.03
N THR A 147 -7.28 -6.03 -0.05
CA THR A 147 -5.82 -6.18 0.04
C THR A 147 -5.19 -5.10 0.92
N GLN A 148 -5.59 -3.83 0.76
CA GLN A 148 -5.12 -2.73 1.62
C GLN A 148 -5.49 -2.97 3.09
N LYS A 149 -6.72 -3.42 3.36
CA LYS A 149 -7.17 -3.78 4.71
C LYS A 149 -6.31 -4.90 5.30
N ALA A 150 -6.00 -5.94 4.51
CA ALA A 150 -5.15 -7.04 4.94
C ALA A 150 -3.74 -6.55 5.33
N LEU A 151 -3.15 -5.66 4.52
CA LEU A 151 -1.85 -5.05 4.83
C LEU A 151 -1.89 -4.23 6.13
N LEU A 152 -2.97 -3.49 6.39
CA LEU A 152 -3.11 -2.75 7.65
C LEU A 152 -3.20 -3.70 8.85
N TYR A 153 -3.92 -4.82 8.74
CA TYR A 153 -3.94 -5.83 9.80
C TYR A 153 -2.57 -6.45 10.04
N LEU A 154 -1.80 -6.75 8.98
CA LEU A 154 -0.42 -7.19 9.12
C LEU A 154 0.47 -6.14 9.81
N CYS A 155 0.31 -4.85 9.51
CA CYS A 155 1.01 -3.78 10.21
C CYS A 155 0.65 -3.69 11.70
N LEU A 156 -0.58 -4.06 12.07
CA LEU A 156 -1.05 -4.13 13.46
C LEU A 156 -0.62 -5.42 14.17
N GLY A 157 -0.11 -6.42 13.43
CA GLY A 157 0.23 -7.74 13.95
C GLY A 157 -0.96 -8.71 14.06
N ASP A 158 -2.13 -8.36 13.52
CA ASP A 158 -3.30 -9.24 13.48
C ASP A 158 -3.26 -10.10 12.21
N VAL A 159 -2.51 -11.20 12.29
CA VAL A 159 -2.28 -12.12 11.17
C VAL A 159 -3.56 -12.87 10.78
N GLU A 160 -4.42 -13.18 11.74
CA GLU A 160 -5.67 -13.92 11.50
C GLU A 160 -6.70 -13.07 10.74
N ALA A 161 -6.86 -11.79 11.12
CA ALA A 161 -7.72 -10.87 10.40
C ALA A 161 -7.20 -10.56 8.99
N ALA A 162 -5.87 -10.52 8.81
CA ALA A 162 -5.26 -10.36 7.49
C ALA A 162 -5.57 -11.55 6.56
N ARG A 163 -5.45 -12.80 7.05
CA ARG A 163 -5.81 -14.01 6.28
C ARG A 163 -7.29 -14.04 5.93
N SER A 164 -8.15 -13.64 6.86
CA SER A 164 -9.60 -13.55 6.63
C SER A 164 -9.98 -12.57 5.52
N CYS A 165 -9.09 -11.63 5.17
CA CYS A 165 -9.31 -10.72 4.05
C CYS A 165 -9.06 -11.37 2.68
N ILE A 166 -8.28 -12.43 2.54
CA ILE A 166 -7.96 -13.01 1.21
C ILE A 166 -8.83 -14.22 0.84
N GLY A 167 -9.62 -14.73 1.77
CA GLY A 167 -10.52 -15.86 1.56
C GLY A 167 -10.65 -16.72 2.82
N PRO A 168 -11.38 -17.84 2.74
CA PRO A 168 -11.39 -18.80 3.84
C PRO A 168 -9.98 -19.37 4.07
N PRO A 169 -9.55 -19.55 5.33
CA PRO A 169 -8.19 -19.99 5.66
C PRO A 169 -7.84 -21.39 5.12
N ASP A 170 -8.86 -22.19 4.79
CA ASP A 170 -8.71 -23.54 4.22
C ASP A 170 -8.63 -23.56 2.67
N ALA A 171 -8.61 -22.40 2.02
CA ALA A 171 -8.41 -22.34 0.58
C ALA A 171 -6.99 -22.76 0.21
N ASP A 172 -6.85 -23.58 -0.83
CA ASP A 172 -5.54 -23.92 -1.40
C ASP A 172 -4.78 -22.64 -1.78
N ALA A 173 -3.48 -22.58 -1.49
CA ALA A 173 -2.65 -21.41 -1.78
C ALA A 173 -2.66 -21.00 -3.28
N ASP A 174 -2.96 -21.96 -4.16
CA ASP A 174 -3.11 -21.75 -5.61
C ASP A 174 -4.44 -21.10 -6.01
N ALA A 175 -5.44 -21.06 -5.13
CA ALA A 175 -6.73 -20.42 -5.38
C ALA A 175 -6.68 -18.89 -5.21
N HIS A 176 -5.64 -18.36 -4.59
CA HIS A 176 -5.44 -16.92 -4.42
C HIS A 176 -4.79 -16.28 -5.66
N ASP A 177 -5.17 -15.04 -5.93
CA ASP A 177 -4.45 -14.20 -6.89
C ASP A 177 -3.07 -13.79 -6.34
N ASP A 178 -2.27 -13.12 -7.15
CA ASP A 178 -0.90 -12.74 -6.76
C ASP A 178 -0.89 -11.86 -5.50
N ASN A 179 -1.85 -10.94 -5.37
CA ASN A 179 -2.01 -10.11 -4.17
C ASN A 179 -2.36 -10.94 -2.93
N GLY A 180 -3.29 -11.90 -3.06
CA GLY A 180 -3.64 -12.82 -1.98
C GLY A 180 -2.45 -13.68 -1.55
N LYS A 181 -1.66 -14.19 -2.51
CA LYS A 181 -0.42 -14.92 -2.24
C LYS A 181 0.63 -14.07 -1.53
N VAL A 182 0.75 -12.78 -1.87
CA VAL A 182 1.62 -11.84 -1.14
C VAL A 182 1.20 -11.70 0.31
N ILE A 183 -0.10 -11.47 0.58
CA ILE A 183 -0.62 -11.39 1.95
C ILE A 183 -0.38 -12.70 2.71
N LEU A 184 -0.63 -13.84 2.06
CA LEU A 184 -0.41 -15.16 2.64
C LEU A 184 1.06 -15.37 3.03
N ALA A 185 1.99 -15.03 2.13
CA ALA A 185 3.41 -15.14 2.38
C ALA A 185 3.86 -14.23 3.53
N LEU A 186 3.41 -12.97 3.57
CA LEU A 186 3.71 -12.05 4.67
C LEU A 186 3.14 -12.54 6.00
N ALA A 187 1.94 -13.10 6.00
CA ALA A 187 1.33 -13.71 7.17
C ALA A 187 2.15 -14.92 7.67
N GLN A 188 2.63 -15.79 6.78
CA GLN A 188 3.53 -16.90 7.13
C GLN A 188 4.88 -16.40 7.69
N MET A 189 5.44 -15.31 7.15
CA MET A 189 6.64 -14.70 7.72
C MET A 189 6.40 -14.18 9.14
N ALA A 190 5.23 -13.59 9.40
CA ALA A 190 4.85 -13.11 10.72
C ALA A 190 4.71 -14.26 11.74
N ASP A 191 4.20 -15.41 11.31
CA ASP A 191 4.08 -16.63 12.14
C ASP A 191 5.42 -17.40 12.29
N GLY A 192 6.47 -17.00 11.57
CA GLY A 192 7.77 -17.67 11.56
C GLY A 192 7.84 -18.94 10.71
N GLU A 193 6.83 -19.18 9.86
CA GLU A 193 6.76 -20.32 8.94
C GLU A 193 7.57 -20.06 7.65
N PHE A 194 8.87 -19.84 7.80
CA PHE A 194 9.73 -19.43 6.69
C PHE A 194 9.86 -20.50 5.59
N ASP A 195 9.86 -21.80 5.93
CA ASP A 195 9.94 -22.89 4.94
C ASP A 195 8.72 -22.90 4.00
N ALA A 196 7.51 -22.72 4.53
CA ALA A 196 6.28 -22.64 3.73
C ALA A 196 6.27 -21.35 2.90
N CYS A 197 6.70 -20.24 3.50
CA CYS A 197 6.77 -18.94 2.85
C CYS A 197 7.69 -18.92 1.63
N VAL A 198 8.84 -19.61 1.69
CA VAL A 198 9.77 -19.75 0.55
C VAL A 198 9.05 -20.33 -0.68
N GLN A 199 8.22 -21.35 -0.49
CA GLN A 199 7.49 -21.99 -1.60
C GLN A 199 6.52 -21.00 -2.27
N VAL A 200 5.84 -20.17 -1.46
CA VAL A 200 4.91 -19.16 -1.97
C VAL A 200 5.67 -18.08 -2.77
N TRP A 201 6.80 -17.59 -2.25
CA TRP A 201 7.62 -16.59 -2.96
C TRP A 201 8.23 -17.14 -4.25
N GLU A 202 8.75 -18.37 -4.25
CA GLU A 202 9.29 -19.03 -5.45
C GLU A 202 8.20 -19.22 -6.52
N GLY A 203 6.99 -19.58 -6.10
CA GLY A 203 5.82 -19.66 -6.98
C GLY A 203 5.49 -18.31 -7.63
N LEU A 204 5.45 -17.24 -6.84
CA LEU A 204 5.22 -15.87 -7.32
C LEU A 204 6.31 -15.40 -8.28
N ILE A 205 7.59 -15.64 -7.96
CA ILE A 205 8.73 -15.30 -8.80
C ILE A 205 8.66 -16.04 -10.14
N THR A 206 8.30 -17.32 -10.12
CA THR A 206 8.19 -18.14 -11.34
C THR A 206 7.06 -17.64 -12.23
N ALA A 207 5.89 -17.35 -11.64
CA ALA A 207 4.74 -16.81 -12.37
C ALA A 207 5.04 -15.42 -12.98
N ALA A 208 5.62 -14.52 -12.19
CA ALA A 208 5.98 -13.17 -12.64
C ALA A 208 7.11 -13.18 -13.70
N SER A 209 8.06 -14.11 -13.60
CA SER A 209 9.13 -14.24 -14.61
C SER A 209 8.59 -14.78 -15.93
N ALA A 210 7.61 -15.69 -15.89
CA ALA A 210 6.94 -16.19 -17.08
C ALA A 210 6.14 -15.08 -17.78
N SER A 211 5.40 -14.25 -17.03
CA SER A 211 4.64 -13.13 -17.60
C SER A 211 5.53 -12.00 -18.14
N ALA A 212 6.65 -11.71 -17.48
CA ALA A 212 7.64 -10.72 -17.93
C ALA A 212 8.32 -11.09 -19.26
N SER A 213 8.53 -12.39 -19.52
CA SER A 213 9.07 -12.85 -20.82
C SER A 213 8.11 -12.66 -21.99
N ALA A 214 6.80 -12.48 -21.70
CA ALA A 214 5.75 -12.30 -22.68
C ALA A 214 5.39 -10.82 -22.93
N SER A 215 5.66 -9.92 -21.96
CA SER A 215 5.41 -8.48 -22.11
C SER A 215 6.71 -7.70 -22.30
N ALA A 216 6.96 -7.25 -23.53
CA ALA A 216 8.12 -6.40 -23.88
C ALA A 216 8.04 -4.96 -23.31
N ALA A 217 7.29 -4.73 -22.22
CA ALA A 217 7.07 -3.43 -21.60
C ALA A 217 7.71 -3.42 -20.19
N GLY A 218 9.04 -3.28 -20.17
CA GLY A 218 9.91 -3.48 -19.01
C GLY A 218 9.95 -2.35 -17.95
N GLY A 219 8.80 -1.86 -17.49
CA GLY A 219 8.75 -0.86 -16.39
C GLY A 219 8.20 -1.43 -15.09
N LYS A 220 6.90 -1.78 -15.06
CA LYS A 220 6.18 -2.12 -13.83
C LYS A 220 6.47 -3.49 -13.22
N HIS A 221 6.68 -4.53 -14.03
CA HIS A 221 6.89 -5.90 -13.51
C HIS A 221 8.27 -6.10 -12.87
N GLY A 222 9.22 -5.20 -13.12
CA GLY A 222 10.53 -5.25 -12.48
C GLY A 222 10.46 -5.02 -10.97
N GLY A 223 9.65 -4.04 -10.53
CA GLY A 223 9.53 -3.68 -9.11
C GLY A 223 8.87 -4.77 -8.26
N GLU A 224 7.79 -5.38 -8.75
CA GLU A 224 7.09 -6.49 -8.06
C GLU A 224 8.00 -7.72 -7.91
N LEU A 225 8.69 -8.09 -9.00
CA LEU A 225 9.63 -9.20 -8.99
C LEU A 225 10.81 -8.95 -8.04
N ALA A 226 11.32 -7.71 -7.99
CA ALA A 226 12.36 -7.31 -7.05
C ALA A 226 11.88 -7.42 -5.59
N MET A 227 10.64 -7.00 -5.31
CA MET A 227 10.01 -7.15 -3.99
C MET A 227 9.89 -8.63 -3.58
N TYR A 228 9.44 -9.50 -4.49
CA TYR A 228 9.32 -10.93 -4.19
C TYR A 228 10.68 -11.57 -3.87
N ARG A 229 11.71 -11.27 -4.67
CA ARG A 229 13.08 -11.76 -4.45
C ARG A 229 13.68 -11.24 -3.15
N GLN A 230 13.41 -9.99 -2.79
CA GLN A 230 13.83 -9.42 -1.51
C GLN A 230 13.23 -10.20 -0.34
N ASN A 231 11.91 -10.41 -0.35
CA ASN A 231 11.23 -11.11 0.74
C ASN A 231 11.67 -12.58 0.82
N LEU A 232 11.88 -13.23 -0.33
CA LEU A 232 12.49 -14.56 -0.39
C LEU A 232 13.87 -14.57 0.29
N ALA A 233 14.75 -13.60 -0.01
CA ALA A 233 16.07 -13.51 0.61
C ALA A 233 15.99 -13.33 2.13
N VAL A 234 14.99 -12.59 2.64
CA VAL A 234 14.73 -12.48 4.07
C VAL A 234 14.33 -13.84 4.65
N CYS A 235 13.44 -14.60 4.02
CA CYS A 235 13.10 -15.96 4.46
C CYS A 235 14.34 -16.88 4.48
N LEU A 236 15.16 -16.83 3.43
CA LEU A 236 16.41 -17.60 3.35
C LEU A 236 17.38 -17.25 4.48
N LEU A 237 17.46 -15.97 4.86
CA LEU A 237 18.23 -15.51 6.01
C LEU A 237 17.70 -16.15 7.30
N TYR A 238 16.39 -16.12 7.57
CA TYR A 238 15.84 -16.75 8.78
C TYR A 238 16.02 -18.27 8.81
N LEU A 239 16.12 -18.92 7.64
CA LEU A 239 16.45 -20.35 7.51
C LEU A 239 17.95 -20.65 7.61
N GLY A 240 18.81 -19.65 7.85
CA GLY A 240 20.26 -19.83 7.96
C GLY A 240 21.00 -19.94 6.62
N ARG A 241 20.33 -19.76 5.48
CA ARG A 241 20.90 -19.88 4.13
C ARG A 241 21.51 -18.54 3.67
N MET A 242 22.52 -18.08 4.42
CA MET A 242 23.11 -16.74 4.29
C MET A 242 23.70 -16.46 2.90
N ASP A 243 24.40 -17.45 2.31
CA ASP A 243 25.03 -17.28 1.01
C ASP A 243 24.00 -17.01 -0.09
N HIS A 244 22.92 -17.81 -0.13
CA HIS A 244 21.82 -17.63 -1.08
C HIS A 244 21.07 -16.31 -0.87
N ALA A 245 20.83 -15.92 0.39
CA ALA A 245 20.21 -14.64 0.71
C ALA A 245 21.08 -13.48 0.20
N LYS A 246 22.39 -13.53 0.45
CA LYS A 246 23.37 -12.54 0.00
C LYS A 246 23.39 -12.43 -1.52
N GLU A 247 23.57 -13.54 -2.24
CA GLU A 247 23.61 -13.58 -3.71
C GLU A 247 22.34 -13.01 -4.32
N THR A 248 21.17 -13.33 -3.74
CA THR A 248 19.88 -12.83 -4.21
C THR A 248 19.79 -11.31 -4.07
N LEU A 249 20.21 -10.75 -2.92
CA LEU A 249 20.18 -9.30 -2.70
C LEU A 249 21.23 -8.55 -3.54
N GLU A 250 22.43 -9.10 -3.70
CA GLU A 250 23.48 -8.51 -4.55
C GLU A 250 23.02 -8.46 -6.02
N SER A 251 22.39 -9.52 -6.51
CA SER A 251 21.80 -9.61 -7.84
C SER A 251 20.75 -8.51 -8.09
N LEU A 252 19.92 -8.19 -7.09
CA LEU A 252 18.93 -7.10 -7.22
C LEU A 252 19.57 -5.72 -7.35
N ILE A 253 20.67 -5.46 -6.62
CA ILE A 253 21.44 -4.23 -6.76
C ILE A 253 22.15 -4.19 -8.12
N ASP A 254 22.69 -5.33 -8.59
CA ASP A 254 23.35 -5.45 -9.89
C ASP A 254 22.37 -5.18 -11.05
N SER A 255 21.09 -5.54 -10.89
CA SER A 255 20.02 -5.25 -11.84
C SER A 255 19.39 -3.86 -11.67
N HIS A 256 20.10 -2.92 -11.05
CA HIS A 256 19.69 -1.53 -10.84
C HIS A 256 18.44 -1.31 -9.96
N HIS A 257 17.99 -2.30 -9.17
CA HIS A 257 16.96 -2.05 -8.17
C HIS A 257 17.58 -1.38 -6.95
N ASN A 258 16.99 -0.27 -6.51
CA ASN A 258 17.36 0.39 -5.27
C ASN A 258 16.10 0.78 -4.50
N PHE A 259 15.91 0.16 -3.34
CA PHE A 259 14.94 0.59 -2.34
C PHE A 259 15.55 0.42 -0.96
N HIS A 260 15.08 1.23 -0.01
CA HIS A 260 15.71 1.32 1.32
C HIS A 260 15.85 -0.05 2.01
N ALA A 261 14.79 -0.87 1.96
CA ALA A 261 14.81 -2.19 2.59
C ALA A 261 15.86 -3.14 1.98
N LEU A 262 16.14 -3.06 0.67
CA LEU A 262 17.19 -3.83 0.01
C LEU A 262 18.58 -3.43 0.53
N THR A 263 18.87 -2.12 0.56
CA THR A 263 20.16 -1.61 1.05
C THR A 263 20.37 -1.96 2.52
N PHE A 264 19.33 -1.81 3.33
CA PHE A 264 19.36 -2.16 4.75
C PHE A 264 19.59 -3.66 4.97
N ASN A 265 18.80 -4.52 4.32
CA ASN A 265 18.93 -5.97 4.50
C ASN A 265 20.29 -6.49 4.01
N LEU A 266 20.82 -5.98 2.90
CA LEU A 266 22.14 -6.36 2.41
C LEU A 266 23.27 -5.89 3.35
N SER A 267 23.15 -4.68 3.90
CA SER A 267 24.04 -4.18 4.95
C SER A 267 24.04 -5.11 6.17
N THR A 268 22.86 -5.55 6.62
CA THR A 268 22.71 -6.50 7.73
C THR A 268 23.37 -7.84 7.40
N ILE A 269 23.19 -8.37 6.19
CA ILE A 269 23.87 -9.60 5.75
C ILE A 269 25.39 -9.45 5.78
N TYR A 270 25.94 -8.32 5.33
CA TYR A 270 27.38 -8.07 5.39
C TYR A 270 27.90 -8.05 6.82
N GLU A 271 27.16 -7.50 7.77
CA GLU A 271 27.52 -7.52 9.19
C GLU A 271 27.50 -8.94 9.78
N LEU A 272 26.55 -9.77 9.36
CA LEU A 272 26.42 -11.15 9.85
C LEU A 272 27.44 -12.11 9.23
N CYS A 273 27.82 -11.89 7.96
CA CYS A 273 28.59 -12.88 7.19
C CYS A 273 30.09 -12.58 7.11
N THR A 274 30.54 -11.36 7.47
CA THR A 274 31.96 -11.02 7.31
C THR A 274 32.47 -9.93 8.24
N GLU A 275 33.72 -10.08 8.70
CA GLU A 275 34.46 -9.05 9.44
C GLU A 275 34.83 -7.84 8.56
N ARG A 276 34.79 -7.99 7.22
CA ARG A 276 35.05 -6.91 6.25
C ARG A 276 33.80 -6.09 5.93
N SER A 277 32.74 -6.20 6.73
CA SER A 277 31.44 -5.56 6.52
C SER A 277 31.55 -4.07 6.24
N ARG A 278 32.45 -3.35 6.92
CA ARG A 278 32.66 -1.91 6.71
C ARG A 278 33.02 -1.57 5.26
N ALA A 279 33.93 -2.31 4.64
CA ALA A 279 34.36 -2.06 3.27
C ALA A 279 33.23 -2.34 2.27
N LEU A 280 32.50 -3.44 2.48
CA LEU A 280 31.36 -3.81 1.62
C LEU A 280 30.21 -2.82 1.73
N LYS A 281 29.90 -2.32 2.93
CA LYS A 281 28.88 -1.29 3.15
C LYS A 281 29.24 0.04 2.48
N ILE A 282 30.51 0.45 2.53
CA ILE A 282 30.98 1.65 1.82
C ILE A 282 30.80 1.45 0.31
N GLY A 283 31.24 0.32 -0.24
CA GLY A 283 31.06 0.00 -1.66
C GLY A 283 29.58 -0.05 -2.07
N LEU A 284 28.71 -0.61 -1.24
CA LEU A 284 27.26 -0.61 -1.48
C LEU A 284 26.69 0.81 -1.51
N ALA A 285 27.07 1.67 -0.56
CA ALA A 285 26.63 3.05 -0.51
C ALA A 285 27.07 3.84 -1.76
N GLU A 286 28.32 3.64 -2.21
CA GLU A 286 28.84 4.25 -3.44
C GLU A 286 28.07 3.78 -4.68
N ARG A 287 27.77 2.48 -4.79
CA ARG A 287 26.97 1.92 -5.88
C ARG A 287 25.55 2.49 -5.91
N VAL A 288 24.88 2.52 -4.75
CA VAL A 288 23.52 3.08 -4.64
C VAL A 288 23.52 4.57 -4.99
N ALA A 289 24.51 5.34 -4.50
CA ALA A 289 24.65 6.75 -4.86
C ALA A 289 24.87 6.94 -6.37
N GLY A 290 25.70 6.11 -7.00
CA GLY A 290 25.92 6.12 -8.46
C GLY A 290 24.61 5.92 -9.23
N MET A 291 23.82 4.91 -8.88
CA MET A 291 22.52 4.65 -9.51
C MET A 291 21.53 5.83 -9.36
N LEU A 292 21.55 6.53 -8.22
CA LEU A 292 20.71 7.70 -7.99
C LEU A 292 21.14 8.91 -8.83
N VAL A 293 22.43 9.04 -9.13
CA VAL A 293 22.96 10.09 -10.01
C VAL A 293 22.61 9.81 -11.47
N GLU A 294 22.87 8.58 -11.95
CA GLU A 294 22.54 8.16 -13.32
C GLU A 294 21.04 8.36 -13.62
N ARG A 295 20.17 7.94 -12.69
CA ARG A 295 18.71 8.10 -12.82
C ARG A 295 18.25 9.57 -12.85
N ARG A 296 19.04 10.48 -12.27
CA ARG A 296 18.74 11.93 -12.31
C ARG A 296 19.17 12.56 -13.63
N GLU A 297 20.21 12.03 -14.26
CA GLU A 297 20.76 12.54 -15.51
C GLU A 297 20.03 12.00 -16.74
N ASP A 298 19.52 10.76 -16.68
CA ASP A 298 18.82 10.12 -17.80
C ASP A 298 17.40 10.64 -18.06
N GLY A 299 16.86 11.51 -17.20
CA GLY A 299 15.54 12.12 -17.39
C GLY A 299 14.38 11.13 -17.46
N ASP A 300 14.63 9.85 -17.20
CA ASP A 300 13.63 8.78 -17.24
C ASP A 300 12.75 8.88 -15.98
N GLY A 301 11.65 9.60 -16.14
CA GLY A 301 10.60 9.77 -15.14
C GLY A 301 9.75 8.52 -14.90
N ASP A 302 10.31 7.32 -15.06
CA ASP A 302 9.61 6.10 -14.65
C ASP A 302 9.75 5.94 -13.13
N GLY A 303 8.70 6.43 -12.47
CA GLY A 303 8.55 6.44 -11.03
C GLY A 303 8.37 5.04 -10.48
N ASP A 304 9.45 4.47 -9.95
CA ASP A 304 9.39 3.24 -9.16
C ASP A 304 9.63 3.51 -7.66
N VAL A 305 8.96 2.68 -6.88
CA VAL A 305 8.54 2.84 -5.48
C VAL A 305 9.69 2.50 -4.52
N GLY A 306 10.15 3.45 -3.69
CA GLY A 306 10.95 3.06 -2.52
C GLY A 306 11.98 4.05 -1.97
N SER A 307 12.24 5.17 -2.64
CA SER A 307 13.30 6.12 -2.21
C SER A 307 12.81 7.37 -1.47
N GLU A 308 11.50 7.56 -1.28
CA GLU A 308 10.98 8.71 -0.53
C GLU A 308 10.75 8.37 0.94
N LYS A 309 11.80 8.47 1.76
CA LYS A 309 11.66 8.80 3.18
C LYS A 309 12.47 10.04 3.53
N VAL A 310 11.85 10.87 4.36
CA VAL A 310 12.32 12.19 4.81
C VAL A 310 13.60 12.03 5.64
N ASN A 311 14.52 12.99 5.53
CA ASN A 311 15.78 13.12 6.29
C ASN A 311 15.69 12.92 7.82
N ALA A 312 14.49 12.79 8.40
CA ALA A 312 14.28 12.53 9.82
C ALA A 312 14.72 11.12 10.28
N ASP A 313 14.83 10.15 9.35
CA ASP A 313 15.27 8.78 9.66
C ASP A 313 16.81 8.60 9.63
N PHE A 314 17.58 9.65 9.30
CA PHE A 314 19.05 9.65 9.44
C PHE A 314 19.47 9.88 10.90
N LYS A 315 19.24 8.89 11.75
CA LYS A 315 20.09 8.69 12.94
C LYS A 315 20.82 7.36 12.78
N LEU A 316 22.07 7.49 12.31
CA LEU A 316 23.14 6.51 12.53
C LEU A 316 23.38 6.32 14.03
#